data_AF-A0A089L182-F1
#
_entry.id   AF-A0A089L182-F1
#
_cell.length_a   1.000
_cell.length_b   1.000
_cell.length_c   1.000
_cell.angle_alpha   90.00
_cell.angle_beta   90.00
_cell.angle_gamma   90.00
#
_symmetry.space_group_name_H-M   'P 1'
#
loop_
_entity.id
_entity.type
_entity.pdbx_description
1 polymer ?
#
loop_
_entity_poly.entity_id
_entity_poly.type
_entity_poly.pdbx_seq_one_letter_code
_entity_poly.pdbx_strand_id
1 'polypeptide(L)' 'MKKKKEKTKPVFDIVFVKVEGDPIQAISDALEPNIRSVLAKHGAYLTMPLCDILRNHAKV' A
#
# COMPACT_ATOMS: atom_id res chain seq x y z
N MET A 1 33.85 -0.30 27.02
CA MET A 1 33.44 0.04 25.64
C MET A 1 32.00 -0.40 25.40
N LYS A 2 31.05 0.53 25.25
CA LYS A 2 29.63 0.20 24.98
C LYS A 2 29.50 -0.20 23.50
N LYS A 3 29.24 -1.47 23.21
CA LYS A 3 28.96 -1.98 21.86
C LYS A 3 27.70 -1.26 21.32
N LYS A 4 27.86 -0.47 20.25
CA LYS A 4 26.72 0.06 19.49
C LYS A 4 25.95 -1.13 18.94
N LYS A 5 24.67 -1.29 19.30
CA LYS A 5 23.78 -2.27 18.69
C LYS A 5 23.68 -1.92 17.21
N GLU A 6 24.22 -2.76 16.34
CA GLU A 6 23.95 -2.69 14.90
C GLU A 6 22.44 -2.81 14.71
N LYS A 7 21.84 -1.76 14.12
CA LYS A 7 20.44 -1.82 13.70
C LYS A 7 20.39 -2.83 12.56
N THR A 8 19.82 -4.00 12.82
CA THR A 8 19.49 -4.97 11.78
C THR A 8 18.63 -4.25 10.74
N LYS A 9 19.11 -4.20 9.49
CA LYS A 9 18.34 -3.63 8.40
C LYS A 9 17.06 -4.47 8.27
N PRO A 10 15.88 -3.84 8.09
CA PRO A 10 14.67 -4.59 7.84
C PRO A 10 14.87 -5.45 6.58
N VAL A 11 14.65 -6.76 6.73
CA VAL A 11 14.60 -7.70 5.60
C VAL A 11 13.18 -7.66 5.09
N PHE A 12 12.99 -7.16 3.88
CA PHE A 12 11.69 -7.16 3.23
C PHE A 12 11.59 -8.39 2.34
N ASP A 13 10.48 -9.13 2.47
CA ASP A 13 10.11 -10.14 1.51
C ASP A 13 9.39 -9.44 0.36
N ILE A 14 10.02 -9.41 -0.82
CA ILE A 14 9.50 -8.71 -1.99
C ILE A 14 8.86 -9.75 -2.89
N VAL A 15 7.52 -9.74 -2.93
CA VAL A 15 6.74 -10.63 -3.80
C VAL A 15 6.43 -9.90 -5.10
N PHE A 16 6.97 -10.39 -6.21
CA PHE A 16 6.62 -9.91 -7.55
C PHE A 16 5.39 -10.66 -8.05
N VAL A 17 4.29 -9.93 -8.22
CA VAL A 17 3.05 -10.48 -8.78
C VAL A 17 2.94 -10.01 -10.23
N LYS A 18 2.89 -10.95 -11.17
CA LYS A 18 2.49 -10.64 -12.55
C LYS A 18 0.99 -10.37 -12.56
N VAL A 19 0.62 -9.18 -12.99
CA VAL A 19 -0.77 -8.77 -13.15
C VAL A 19 -1.05 -8.65 -14.64
N GLU A 20 -2.06 -9.37 -15.13
CA GLU A 20 -2.59 -9.18 -16.48
C GLU A 20 -3.62 -8.04 -16.46
N GLY A 21 -3.51 -7.07 -17.38
CA GLY A 21 -4.41 -5.91 -17.45
C GLY A 21 -3.84 -4.64 -16.80
N ASP A 22 -4.71 -3.79 -16.24
CA ASP A 22 -4.31 -2.52 -15.60
C ASP A 22 -3.73 -2.78 -14.19
N PRO A 23 -2.41 -2.61 -13.98
CA PRO A 23 -1.78 -2.89 -12.69
C PRO A 23 -2.28 -1.96 -11.58
N ILE A 24 -2.68 -0.73 -11.90
CA ILE A 24 -3.21 0.21 -10.90
C ILE A 24 -4.56 -0.29 -10.40
N GLN A 25 -5.41 -0.78 -11.30
CA GLN A 25 -6.69 -1.34 -10.93
C GLN A 25 -6.50 -2.57 -10.02
N ALA A 26 -5.59 -3.48 -10.37
CA ALA A 26 -5.34 -4.66 -9.54
C ALA A 26 -4.81 -4.33 -8.13
N ILE A 27 -3.91 -3.35 -8.02
CA ILE A 27 -3.43 -2.86 -6.72
C ILE A 27 -4.58 -2.26 -5.92
N SER A 28 -5.42 -1.45 -6.58
CA SER A 28 -6.60 -0.84 -5.94
C SER A 28 -7.54 -1.91 -5.39
N ASP A 29 -7.89 -2.90 -6.20
CA ASP A 29 -8.84 -3.96 -5.83
C ASP A 29 -8.32 -4.82 -4.68
N ALA A 30 -7.00 -5.06 -4.63
CA ALA A 30 -6.36 -5.82 -3.56
C ALA A 30 -6.30 -5.06 -2.22
N LEU A 31 -6.07 -3.73 -2.25
CA LEU A 31 -5.79 -2.94 -1.06
C LEU A 31 -7.00 -2.17 -0.52
N GLU A 32 -7.86 -1.67 -1.39
CA GLU A 32 -8.97 -0.79 -1.02
C GLU A 32 -9.93 -1.40 0.02
N PRO A 33 -10.32 -2.70 -0.05
CA PRO A 33 -11.18 -3.30 0.97
C PRO A 33 -10.56 -3.25 2.38
N ASN A 34 -9.26 -3.53 2.47
CA ASN A 34 -8.53 -3.51 3.74
C ASN A 34 -8.39 -2.08 4.28
N ILE A 35 -8.06 -1.13 3.41
CA ILE A 35 -7.98 0.29 3.76
C ILE A 35 -9.33 0.80 4.26
N ARG A 36 -10.43 0.52 3.54
CA ARG A 36 -11.79 0.90 3.96
C ARG A 36 -12.16 0.28 5.30
N SER A 37 -11.84 -0.99 5.53
CA SER A 37 -12.08 -1.66 6.81
C SER A 37 -11.36 -0.96 7.97
N VAL A 38 -10.11 -0.54 7.78
CA VAL A 38 -9.35 0.19 8.80
C VAL A 38 -9.93 1.59 9.01
N LEU A 39 -10.20 2.34 7.94
CA LEU A 39 -10.75 3.70 8.03
C LEU A 39 -12.12 3.71 8.72
N ALA A 40 -12.98 2.73 8.42
CA ALA A 40 -14.29 2.60 9.05
C ALA A 40 -14.20 2.47 10.57
N LYS A 41 -13.19 1.78 11.10
CA LYS A 41 -12.94 1.66 12.57
C LYS A 41 -12.65 3.01 13.23
N HIS A 42 -12.20 4.00 12.46
CA HIS A 42 -11.89 5.35 12.92
C HIS A 42 -12.95 6.38 12.50
N GLY A 43 -14.11 5.96 11.98
CA GLY A 43 -15.15 6.86 11.47
C GLY A 43 -14.70 7.66 10.23
N ALA A 44 -13.67 7.19 9.53
CA ALA A 44 -13.13 7.82 8.34
C ALA A 44 -13.53 7.06 7.08
N TYR A 45 -13.40 7.71 5.93
CA TYR A 45 -13.65 7.13 4.61
C TYR A 45 -12.73 7.76 3.56
N LEU A 46 -12.54 7.05 2.45
CA LEU A 46 -11.85 7.59 1.29
C LEU A 46 -12.76 8.57 0.56
N THR A 47 -12.27 9.77 0.29
CA THR A 47 -13.02 10.82 -0.44
C THR A 47 -13.19 10.51 -1.92
N MET A 48 -12.39 9.60 -2.47
CA MET A 48 -12.46 9.10 -3.83
C MET A 48 -11.95 7.64 -3.88
N PRO A 49 -12.23 6.88 -4.94
CA PRO A 49 -11.71 5.53 -5.11
C PRO A 49 -10.18 5.49 -5.03
N LEU A 50 -9.62 4.39 -4.48
CA LEU A 50 -8.17 4.24 -4.35
C LEU A 50 -7.49 4.23 -5.72
N CYS A 51 -8.14 3.67 -6.74
CA CYS A 51 -7.61 3.64 -8.11
C CYS A 51 -7.35 5.05 -8.65
N ASP A 52 -8.21 6.02 -8.35
CA ASP A 52 -8.05 7.40 -8.80
C ASP A 52 -6.91 8.10 -8.06
N ILE A 53 -6.76 7.83 -6.76
CA ILE A 53 -5.61 8.31 -5.98
C ILE A 53 -4.30 7.78 -6.58
N LEU A 54 -4.24 6.47 -6.88
CA LEU A 54 -3.08 5.81 -7.45
C LEU A 54 -2.77 6.32 -8.87
N ARG A 55 -3.79 6.51 -9.71
CA ARG A 55 -3.61 7.08 -11.05
C ARG A 55 -3.11 8.52 -11.00
N ASN A 56 -3.61 9.33 -10.06
CA ASN A 56 -3.14 10.69 -9.87
C ASN A 56 -1.69 10.70 -9.38
N HIS A 57 -1.31 9.80 -8.47
CA HIS A 57 0.06 9.65 -8.02
C HIS A 57 1.01 9.21 -9.15
N ALA A 58 0.61 8.24 -9.98
CA ALA A 58 1.43 7.73 -11.07
C ALA A 58 1.64 8.71 -12.24
N LYS A 59 0.81 9.77 -12.33
CA LYS A 59 0.98 10.86 -13.30
C LYS A 59 2.02 11.89 -12.87
N VAL A 60 2.37 11.92 -11.59
CA VAL A 60 3.39 12.80 -11.01
C VAL A 60 4.76 12.17 -11.20
#